data_AF-A0A3D4FKB6-F1
#
_entry.id   AF-A0A3D4FKB6-F1
#
_cell.length_a   1.000
_cell.length_b   1.000
_cell.length_c   1.000
_cell.angle_alpha   90.00
_cell.angle_beta   90.00
_cell.angle_gamma   90.00
#
_symmetry.space_group_name_H-M   'P 1'
#
loop_
_entity.id
_entity.type
_entity.pdbx_description
1 polymer ?
#
loop_
_entity_poly.entity_id
_entity_poly.type
_entity_poly.pdbx_seq_one_letter_code
_entity_poly.pdbx_strand_id
1 'polypeptide(L)' 'MIDIEILNNIDEEDMDNILDVWESSVRATHTFLNEEDIISIKPQVKEGAYYVSKLVCIRDNEGTIQAF' A
#
# COMPACT_ATOMS: atom_id res chain seq x y z
N MET A 1 -5.31 -4.96 -18.93
CA MET A 1 -6.34 -4.04 -18.46
C MET A 1 -5.88 -3.53 -17.12
N ILE A 2 -5.87 -2.22 -16.94
CA ILE A 2 -5.63 -1.62 -15.64
C ILE A 2 -7.01 -1.50 -15.00
N ASP A 3 -7.23 -2.24 -13.92
CA ASP A 3 -8.53 -2.29 -13.26
C ASP A 3 -8.49 -1.41 -12.00
N ILE A 4 -9.49 -0.53 -11.87
CA ILE A 4 -9.66 0.36 -10.71
C ILE A 4 -10.81 -0.19 -9.88
N GLU A 5 -10.57 -0.43 -8.60
CA GLU A 5 -11.57 -1.00 -7.71
C GLU A 5 -11.59 -0.35 -6.32
N ILE A 6 -12.72 -0.45 -5.63
CA ILE A 6 -12.84 -0.09 -4.22
C ILE A 6 -12.70 -1.39 -3.42
N LEU A 7 -11.73 -1.44 -2.51
CA LEU A 7 -11.55 -2.58 -1.61
C LEU A 7 -12.63 -2.55 -0.52
N ASN A 8 -13.59 -3.47 -0.63
CA ASN A 8 -14.67 -3.62 0.36
C ASN A 8 -14.22 -4.40 1.61
N ASN A 9 -13.20 -5.26 1.45
CA ASN A 9 -12.50 -5.94 2.52
C ASN A 9 -11.03 -6.06 2.08
N ILE A 10 -10.10 -5.79 2.98
CA ILE A 10 -8.66 -5.92 2.71
C ILE A 10 -8.22 -7.26 3.30
N ASP A 11 -7.82 -8.20 2.44
CA ASP A 11 -7.22 -9.46 2.88
C ASP A 11 -5.69 -9.33 3.08
N GLU A 12 -5.02 -10.44 3.35
CA GLU A 12 -3.57 -10.44 3.60
C GLU A 12 -2.77 -10.08 2.35
N GLU A 13 -3.15 -10.57 1.17
CA GLU A 13 -2.45 -10.31 -0.09
C GLU A 13 -2.63 -8.85 -0.53
N ASP A 14 -3.83 -8.30 -0.36
CA ASP A 14 -4.10 -6.88 -0.60
C ASP A 14 -3.27 -6.00 0.32
N MET A 15 -3.20 -6.34 1.61
CA MET A 15 -2.42 -5.55 2.56
C MET A 15 -0.93 -5.62 2.26
N ASP A 16 -0.41 -6.79 1.90
CA ASP A 16 1.01 -6.94 1.54
C ASP A 16 1.34 -6.11 0.30
N ASN A 17 0.49 -6.15 -0.74
CA ASN A 17 0.69 -5.32 -1.93
C ASN A 17 0.60 -3.81 -1.63
N ILE A 18 -0.37 -3.37 -0.82
CA ILE A 18 -0.49 -1.96 -0.39
C ILE A 18 0.79 -1.51 0.32
N LEU A 19 1.30 -2.33 1.22
CA LEU A 19 2.49 -2.02 1.99
C LEU A 19 3.75 -1.98 1.10
N ASP A 20 3.86 -2.87 0.12
CA ASP A 20 5.00 -2.88 -0.82
C ASP A 20 4.99 -1.66 -1.75
N VAL A 21 3.81 -1.26 -2.25
CA VAL A 21 3.63 -0.02 -3.02
C VAL A 21 3.98 1.20 -2.17
N TRP A 22 3.51 1.25 -0.92
CA TRP A 22 3.84 2.33 0.01
C TRP A 22 5.34 2.41 0.26
N GLU A 23 5.97 1.28 0.60
CA GLU A 23 7.37 1.22 1.01
C GLU A 23 8.31 1.60 -0.15
N SER A 24 8.04 1.09 -1.35
CA SER A 24 8.78 1.45 -2.56
C SER A 24 8.62 2.94 -2.93
N SER A 25 7.40 3.48 -2.82
CA SER A 25 7.12 4.90 -3.06
C SER A 25 7.83 5.81 -2.06
N VAL A 26 7.82 5.43 -0.77
CA VAL A 26 8.50 6.17 0.29
C VAL A 26 10.01 6.17 0.07
N ARG A 27 10.63 5.02 -0.18
CA ARG A 27 12.07 4.94 -0.50
C ARG A 27 12.47 5.79 -1.70
N ALA A 28 11.62 5.85 -2.72
CA ALA A 28 11.91 6.59 -3.95
C ALA A 28 11.82 8.12 -3.78
N THR A 29 11.04 8.62 -2.82
CA THR A 29 10.65 10.05 -2.77
C THR A 29 10.94 10.74 -1.44
N HIS A 30 10.93 10.02 -0.33
CA HIS A 30 11.14 10.56 1.02
C HIS A 30 12.57 10.29 1.47
N THR A 31 13.56 10.76 0.69
CA THR A 31 15.00 10.51 0.91
C THR A 31 15.56 11.09 2.23
N PHE A 32 14.72 11.75 3.02
CA PHE A 32 15.03 12.22 4.37
C PHE A 32 14.81 11.15 5.45
N LEU A 33 14.04 10.09 5.16
CA LEU A 33 13.84 8.94 6.04
C LEU A 33 14.94 7.90 5.81
N ASN A 34 15.42 7.29 6.88
CA ASN A 34 16.30 6.12 6.79
C ASN A 34 15.49 4.80 6.83
N GLU A 35 16.14 3.67 6.61
CA GLU A 35 15.47 2.36 6.59
C GLU A 35 14.83 1.98 7.94
N GLU A 36 15.43 2.37 9.06
CA GLU A 36 14.88 2.12 10.39
C GLU A 36 13.57 2.91 10.58
N ASP A 37 13.55 4.17 10.15
CA ASP A 37 12.35 5.01 10.19
C ASP A 37 11.23 4.37 9.35
N ILE A 38 11.52 3.94 8.12
CA ILE A 38 10.53 3.31 7.23
C ILE A 38 9.96 2.04 7.88
N ILE A 39 10.81 1.15 8.40
CA ILE A 39 10.37 -0.08 9.07
C ILE A 39 9.53 0.25 10.32
N SER A 40 9.89 1.29 11.07
CA SER A 40 9.14 1.71 12.27
C SER A 40 7.74 2.26 11.95
N ILE A 41 7.58 2.89 10.78
CA ILE A 41 6.31 3.48 10.32
C ILE A 41 5.40 2.43 9.69
N LYS A 42 5.95 1.40 9.03
CA LYS A 42 5.19 0.36 8.29
C LYS A 42 4.00 -0.23 9.09
N PRO A 43 4.12 -0.58 10.39
CA PRO A 43 2.99 -1.07 11.18
C PRO A 43 1.85 -0.05 11.32
N GLN A 44 2.17 1.24 11.43
CA GLN A 44 1.17 2.32 11.54
C GLN A 44 0.44 2.54 10.21
N VAL A 45 1.13 2.34 9.09
CA VAL A 45 0.51 2.40 7.75
C VAL A 45 -0.46 1.25 7.57
N LYS A 46 -0.07 0.03 7.97
CA LYS A 46 -0.97 -1.14 7.99
C LYS A 46 -2.21 -0.87 8.82
N GLU A 47 -2.04 -0.34 10.03
CA GLU A 47 -3.16 0.04 10.89
C GLU A 47 -4.03 1.12 10.22
N GLY A 48 -3.42 2.18 9.68
CA GLY A 48 -4.11 3.28 9.01
C GLY A 48 -4.93 2.83 7.81
N ALA A 49 -4.43 1.87 7.02
CA ALA A 49 -5.14 1.32 5.88
C ALA A 49 -6.50 0.69 6.27
N TYR A 50 -6.59 0.01 7.42
CA TYR A 50 -7.87 -0.52 7.93
C TYR A 50 -8.88 0.57 8.33
N TYR A 51 -8.42 1.78 8.63
CA TYR A 51 -9.29 2.91 8.98
C TYR A 51 -9.75 3.74 7.77
N VAL A 52 -9.27 3.44 6.57
CA VAL A 52 -9.71 4.13 5.35
C VAL A 52 -11.07 3.58 4.92
N SER A 53 -12.12 4.40 5.10
CA SER A 53 -13.51 4.01 4.77
C SER A 53 -13.75 3.59 3.32
N LYS A 54 -12.96 4.10 2.38
CA LYS A 54 -13.00 3.78 0.95
C LYS A 54 -11.59 3.81 0.40
N LEU A 55 -10.91 2.67 0.47
CA LEU A 55 -9.60 2.50 -0.14
C LEU A 55 -9.81 2.05 -1.58
N VAL A 56 -9.25 2.80 -2.53
CA VAL A 56 -9.35 2.53 -3.97
C VAL A 56 -7.99 2.02 -4.40
N CYS A 57 -7.91 1.00 -5.22
CA CYS A 57 -6.64 0.54 -5.75
C CYS A 57 -6.67 0.38 -7.27
N ILE A 58 -5.47 0.28 -7.84
CA ILE A 58 -5.23 -0.06 -9.24
C ILE A 58 -4.52 -1.39 -9.29
N ARG A 59 -5.06 -2.36 -10.03
CA ARG A 59 -4.42 -3.64 -10.31
C ARG A 59 -3.89 -3.73 -11.73
N ASP A 60 -2.79 -4.46 -11.86
CA ASP A 60 -2.30 -4.93 -13.17
C ASP A 60 -3.02 -6.21 -13.62
N ASN A 61 -2.56 -6.78 -14.74
CA ASN A 61 -3.13 -7.99 -15.33
C ASN A 61 -2.95 -9.25 -14.48
N GLU A 62 -2.00 -9.23 -13.54
CA GLU A 62 -1.68 -10.37 -12.67
C GLU A 62 -2.46 -10.26 -11.35
N GLY A 63 -3.23 -9.20 -11.14
CA GLY A 63 -3.99 -8.96 -9.92
C GLY A 63 -3.19 -8.28 -8.81
N THR A 64 -1.99 -7.78 -9.10
CA THR A 64 -1.14 -7.11 -8.11
C THR A 64 -1.52 -5.64 -8.01
N ILE A 65 -1.65 -5.12 -6.78
CA ILE A 65 -1.91 -3.69 -6.57
C ILE A 65 -0.64 -2.89 -6.92
N GLN A 66 -0.79 -1.93 -7.82
CA GLN A 66 0.27 -1.03 -8.29
C GLN A 66 0.15 0.40 -7.71
N ALA A 67 -1.03 0.77 -7.22
CA ALA A 67 -1.32 2.04 -6.57
C ALA A 67 -2.59 1.95 -5.70
N PHE A 68 -2.70 2.81 -4.68
CA PHE A 68 -3.87 2.95 -3.82
C PHE A 68 -4.11 4.40 -3.36
#